data_AF-A0A5F9DRY0-F1
#
_entry.id   AF-A0A5F9DRY0-F1
#
_cell.length_a   1.000
_cell.length_b   1.000
_cell.length_c   1.000
_cell.angle_alpha   90.00
_cell.angle_beta   90.00
_cell.angle_gamma   90.00
#
_symmetry.space_group_name_H-M   'P 1'
#
loop_
_entity.id
_entity.type
_entity.pdbx_description
1 polymer ?
#
loop_
_entity_poly.entity_id
_entity_poly.type
_entity_poly.pdbx_seq_one_letter_code
_entity_poly.pdbx_strand_id
1 'polypeptide(L)'
;MPVTLGYWDIRGLAHAIRLLLEYTDTSYEEKRYTMGDAPDYDQSQWLSEKFTLGLDFPNLPYLIDGTRKLTQSNAILRYLARKHGLCGETEEERIRVDILENQLMDTRMLLATLCYSPDFEKLKPGYLQELPAKLQLLSQFLGKRPWFAGDKGLEKISAHMKSSRFLPRPVFTKMATWGNK
;
A
#
# COMPACT_ATOMS: atom_id res chain seq x y z
N MET A 1 -9.74 21.76 -1.88
CA MET A 1 -10.56 20.71 -1.24
C MET A 1 -9.63 19.56 -0.89
N PRO A 2 -9.81 18.89 0.26
CA PRO A 2 -9.02 17.73 0.62
C PRO A 2 -9.19 16.62 -0.43
N VAL A 3 -8.14 15.85 -0.69
CA VAL A 3 -8.26 14.64 -1.52
C VAL A 3 -9.01 13.56 -0.73
N THR A 4 -9.80 12.71 -1.40
CA THR A 4 -10.49 11.59 -0.73
C THR A 4 -9.79 10.28 -1.06
N LEU A 5 -9.29 9.58 -0.04
CA LEU A 5 -8.75 8.21 -0.15
C LEU A 5 -9.81 7.22 0.31
N GLY A 6 -10.21 6.29 -0.56
CA GLY A 6 -11.11 5.20 -0.20
C GLY A 6 -10.39 3.87 -0.08
N TYR A 7 -10.56 3.18 1.04
CA TYR A 7 -10.05 1.81 1.24
C TYR A 7 -10.78 1.10 2.38
N TRP A 8 -10.52 -0.19 2.56
CA TRP A 8 -10.92 -0.91 3.77
C TRP A 8 -10.29 -0.27 5.02
N ASP A 9 -10.95 -0.41 6.17
CA ASP A 9 -10.46 0.01 7.49
C ASP A 9 -9.35 -0.93 8.02
N ILE A 10 -8.32 -1.09 7.21
CA ILE A 10 -7.12 -1.88 7.44
C ILE A 10 -5.92 -1.15 6.83
N ARG A 11 -4.70 -1.60 7.14
CA ARG A 11 -3.45 -1.14 6.51
C ARG A 11 -3.44 -1.42 5.00
N GLY A 12 -3.44 -2.71 4.64
CA GLY A 12 -3.47 -3.26 3.28
C GLY A 12 -2.67 -2.49 2.24
N LEU A 13 -3.27 -2.33 1.05
CA LEU A 13 -2.67 -1.63 -0.09
C LEU A 13 -2.60 -0.12 0.09
N ALA A 14 -3.50 0.48 0.88
CA ALA A 14 -3.56 1.92 1.07
C ALA A 14 -2.45 2.47 1.98
N HIS A 15 -1.70 1.62 2.69
CA HIS A 15 -0.76 2.09 3.69
C HIS A 15 0.33 3.01 3.15
N ALA A 16 0.97 2.64 2.03
CA ALA A 16 1.98 3.48 1.42
C ALA A 16 1.39 4.83 0.95
N ILE A 17 0.12 4.83 0.51
CA ILE A 17 -0.58 6.04 0.09
C ILE A 17 -0.80 6.96 1.30
N ARG A 18 -1.29 6.43 2.42
CA ARG A 18 -1.45 7.18 3.68
C ARG A 18 -0.13 7.81 4.13
N LEU A 19 0.94 7.01 4.17
CA LEU A 19 2.28 7.51 4.54
C LEU A 19 2.75 8.64 3.61
N LEU A 20 2.49 8.54 2.31
CA LEU A 20 2.89 9.55 1.35
C LEU A 20 2.05 10.83 1.46
N LEU A 21 0.74 10.72 1.70
CA LEU A 21 -0.13 11.87 1.95
C LEU A 21 0.33 12.64 3.19
N GLU A 22 0.69 11.92 4.25
CA GLU A 22 1.23 12.50 5.50
C GLU A 22 2.61 13.12 5.29
N TYR A 23 3.53 12.42 4.61
CA TYR A 23 4.86 12.93 4.33
C TYR A 23 4.84 14.24 3.53
N THR A 24 3.92 14.32 2.56
CA THR A 24 3.77 15.48 1.67
C THR A 24 2.87 16.57 2.23
N ASP A 25 2.40 16.42 3.47
CA ASP A 25 1.45 17.34 4.11
C ASP A 25 0.20 17.60 3.25
N THR A 26 -0.21 16.61 2.44
CA THR A 26 -1.37 16.70 1.54
C THR A 26 -2.64 16.58 2.38
N SER A 27 -3.48 17.62 2.37
CA SER A 27 -4.80 17.60 3.03
C SER A 27 -5.69 16.53 2.41
N TYR A 28 -6.18 15.61 3.23
CA TYR A 28 -6.97 14.48 2.77
C TYR A 28 -7.98 13.99 3.81
N GLU A 29 -9.05 13.40 3.31
CA GLU A 29 -10.06 12.66 4.08
C GLU A 29 -10.02 11.18 3.69
N GLU A 30 -10.33 10.29 4.63
CA GLU A 30 -10.41 8.85 4.37
C GLU A 30 -11.85 8.33 4.45
N LYS A 31 -12.32 7.72 3.36
CA LYS A 31 -13.49 6.86 3.40
C LYS A 31 -13.04 5.45 3.72
N ARG A 32 -13.25 5.02 4.97
CA ARG A 32 -12.90 3.68 5.44
C ARG A 32 -14.12 2.77 5.42
N TYR A 33 -14.06 1.75 4.59
CA TYR A 33 -15.11 0.73 4.52
C TYR A 33 -14.83 -0.36 5.54
N THR A 34 -15.86 -0.78 6.27
CA THR A 34 -15.75 -1.89 7.22
C THR A 34 -16.21 -3.19 6.58
N MET A 35 -15.46 -4.27 6.80
CA MET A 35 -15.89 -5.62 6.48
C MET A 35 -16.60 -6.22 7.69
N GLY A 36 -17.77 -6.82 7.47
CA GLY A 36 -18.52 -7.56 8.48
C GLY A 36 -17.74 -8.74 9.05
N ASP A 37 -18.25 -9.33 10.13
CA ASP A 37 -17.64 -10.51 10.73
C ASP A 37 -17.93 -11.79 9.95
N ALA A 38 -17.18 -12.84 10.26
CA ALA A 38 -17.42 -14.19 9.73
C ALA A 38 -18.80 -14.70 10.20
N PRO A 39 -19.46 -15.57 9.40
CA PRO A 39 -18.99 -16.11 8.12
C PRO A 39 -19.30 -15.23 6.91
N ASP A 40 -20.16 -14.21 7.06
CA ASP A 40 -20.73 -13.47 5.93
C ASP A 40 -19.76 -12.46 5.33
N TYR A 41 -18.84 -11.92 6.14
CA TYR A 41 -17.86 -10.90 5.74
C TYR A 41 -18.48 -9.75 4.95
N ASP A 42 -19.61 -9.21 5.43
CA ASP A 42 -20.40 -8.21 4.70
C ASP A 42 -19.56 -7.06 4.14
N GLN A 43 -19.79 -6.73 2.86
CA GLN A 43 -19.10 -5.68 2.11
C GLN A 43 -20.07 -4.61 1.59
N SER A 44 -21.33 -4.61 2.07
CA SER A 44 -22.41 -3.75 1.59
C SER A 44 -22.02 -2.26 1.53
N GLN A 45 -21.27 -1.77 2.52
CA GLN A 45 -20.78 -0.38 2.54
C GLN A 45 -20.00 -0.03 1.26
N TRP A 46 -19.07 -0.87 0.85
CA TRP A 46 -18.31 -0.64 -0.39
C TRP A 46 -19.17 -0.93 -1.62
N LEU A 47 -19.89 -2.05 -1.63
CA LEU A 47 -20.64 -2.50 -2.81
C LEU A 47 -21.75 -1.51 -3.21
N SER A 48 -22.33 -0.79 -2.25
CA SER A 48 -23.35 0.24 -2.50
C SER A 48 -22.80 1.50 -3.18
N GLU A 49 -21.53 1.85 -2.97
CA GLU A 49 -20.88 3.04 -3.54
C GLU A 49 -19.99 2.71 -4.75
N LYS A 50 -19.56 1.45 -4.91
CA LYS A 50 -18.54 1.03 -5.87
C LYS A 50 -18.70 1.64 -7.27
N PHE A 51 -19.91 1.63 -7.82
CA PHE A 51 -20.19 2.08 -9.18
C PHE A 51 -20.76 3.51 -9.27
N THR A 52 -20.92 4.22 -8.14
CA THR A 52 -21.50 5.57 -8.11
C THR A 52 -20.44 6.67 -8.10
N LEU A 53 -19.18 6.32 -7.81
CA LEU A 53 -18.06 7.25 -7.70
C LEU A 53 -17.52 7.76 -9.06
N GLY A 54 -17.94 7.15 -10.17
CA GLY A 54 -17.48 7.48 -11.52
C GLY A 54 -15.99 7.18 -11.74
N LEU A 55 -15.51 6.06 -11.20
CA LEU A 55 -14.17 5.51 -11.43
C LEU A 55 -14.17 4.71 -12.73
N ASP A 56 -13.13 4.83 -13.57
CA ASP A 56 -13.02 4.05 -14.82
C ASP A 56 -12.92 2.54 -14.54
N PHE A 57 -12.14 2.18 -13.53
CA PHE A 57 -12.00 0.80 -13.03
C PHE A 57 -12.33 0.75 -11.53
N PRO A 58 -13.62 0.58 -11.15
CA PRO A 58 -14.06 0.60 -9.76
C PRO A 58 -13.36 -0.44 -8.87
N ASN A 59 -12.46 0.02 -8.00
CA ASN A 59 -11.66 -0.83 -7.13
C ASN A 59 -11.18 -0.07 -5.88
N LEU A 60 -10.67 -0.82 -4.89
CA LEU A 60 -10.02 -0.29 -3.70
C LEU A 60 -8.49 -0.60 -3.75
N PRO A 61 -7.60 0.36 -3.42
CA PRO A 61 -7.91 1.74 -3.07
C PRO A 61 -8.27 2.61 -4.27
N TYR A 62 -9.01 3.69 -4.01
CA TYR A 62 -9.20 4.80 -4.93
C TYR A 62 -8.73 6.12 -4.32
N LEU A 63 -8.40 7.09 -5.18
CA LEU A 63 -8.14 8.48 -4.78
C LEU A 63 -8.94 9.44 -5.67
N ILE A 64 -9.68 10.37 -5.06
CA ILE A 64 -10.40 11.43 -5.74
C ILE A 64 -9.77 12.77 -5.38
N ASP A 65 -9.35 13.52 -6.40
CA ASP A 65 -8.71 14.83 -6.28
C ASP A 65 -9.28 15.79 -7.31
N GLY A 66 -10.36 16.48 -6.92
CA GLY A 66 -11.18 17.29 -7.83
C GLY A 66 -11.78 16.44 -8.94
N THR A 67 -11.43 16.74 -10.18
CA THR A 67 -11.90 16.00 -11.37
C THR A 67 -11.13 14.70 -11.63
N ARG A 68 -10.01 14.47 -10.92
CA ARG A 68 -9.14 13.30 -11.12
C ARG A 68 -9.61 12.18 -10.22
N LYS A 69 -9.87 11.02 -10.82
CA LYS A 69 -10.38 9.84 -10.13
C LYS A 69 -9.49 8.66 -10.49
N LEU A 70 -8.78 8.13 -9.51
CA LEU A 70 -7.75 7.11 -9.72
C LEU A 70 -8.09 5.84 -8.96
N THR A 71 -7.79 4.70 -9.56
CA THR A 71 -7.64 3.41 -8.87
C THR A 71 -6.26 2.83 -9.18
N GLN A 72 -5.93 1.68 -8.60
CA GLN A 72 -4.59 1.05 -8.57
C GLN A 72 -3.61 1.77 -7.63
N SER A 73 -3.11 1.05 -6.62
CA SER A 73 -2.28 1.65 -5.56
C SER A 73 -1.01 2.32 -6.09
N ASN A 74 -0.34 1.69 -7.05
CA ASN A 74 0.89 2.24 -7.65
C ASN A 74 0.60 3.46 -8.54
N ALA A 75 -0.52 3.47 -9.28
CA ALA A 75 -0.92 4.65 -10.05
C ALA A 75 -1.22 5.85 -9.14
N ILE A 76 -1.90 5.62 -8.00
CA ILE A 76 -2.15 6.65 -6.98
C ILE A 76 -0.83 7.15 -6.38
N LEU A 77 0.08 6.25 -5.99
CA LEU A 77 1.40 6.62 -5.47
C LEU A 77 2.19 7.45 -6.47
N ARG A 78 2.26 7.03 -7.74
CA ARG A 78 2.94 7.77 -8.80
C ARG A 78 2.30 9.13 -9.06
N TYR A 79 0.97 9.24 -8.99
CA TYR A 79 0.27 10.52 -9.11
C TYR A 79 0.69 11.51 -8.02
N LEU A 80 0.67 11.06 -6.76
CA LEU A 80 1.10 11.87 -5.61
C LEU A 80 2.60 12.20 -5.71
N ALA A 81 3.44 11.21 -6.01
CA ALA A 81 4.88 11.40 -6.13
C ALA A 81 5.23 12.43 -7.22
N ARG A 82 4.57 12.39 -8.39
CA ARG A 82 4.78 13.39 -9.46
C ARG A 82 4.43 14.81 -9.04
N LYS A 83 3.39 15.01 -8.21
CA LYS A 83 3.04 16.34 -7.69
C LYS A 83 4.13 16.95 -6.81
N HIS A 84 4.98 16.12 -6.23
CA HIS A 84 5.99 16.51 -5.24
C HIS A 84 7.43 16.21 -5.69
N GLY A 85 7.64 15.83 -6.95
CA GLY A 85 8.99 15.53 -7.48
C GLY A 85 9.64 14.26 -6.92
N LEU A 86 8.85 13.28 -6.46
CA LEU A 86 9.34 12.09 -5.74
C LEU A 86 9.43 10.82 -6.62
N CYS A 87 9.60 10.97 -7.93
CA CYS A 87 9.69 9.84 -8.88
C CYS A 87 11.13 9.54 -9.34
N GLY A 88 12.14 10.07 -8.65
CA GLY A 88 13.52 10.10 -9.14
C GLY A 88 13.76 11.30 -10.08
N GLU A 89 14.96 11.85 -10.01
CA GLU A 89 15.37 13.02 -10.79
C GLU A 89 16.17 12.61 -12.01
N THR A 90 17.08 11.64 -11.86
CA THR A 90 17.85 11.05 -12.97
C THR A 90 17.18 9.80 -13.53
N GLU A 91 17.62 9.38 -14.72
CA GLU A 91 17.12 8.15 -15.34
C GLU A 91 17.46 6.91 -14.50
N GLU A 92 18.66 6.88 -13.91
CA GLU A 92 19.09 5.79 -13.03
C GLU A 92 18.20 5.70 -11.78
N GLU A 93 17.84 6.83 -11.18
CA GLU A 93 16.92 6.84 -10.04
C GLU A 93 15.52 6.35 -10.44
N ARG A 94 15.01 6.78 -11.61
CA ARG A 94 13.72 6.35 -12.16
C ARG A 94 13.69 4.85 -12.42
N ILE A 95 14.73 4.31 -13.07
CA ILE A 95 14.89 2.86 -13.29
C ILE A 95 14.84 2.10 -11.96
N ARG A 96 15.52 2.61 -10.93
CA ARG A 96 15.53 1.95 -9.61
C ARG A 96 14.16 2.00 -8.94
N VAL A 97 13.44 3.12 -9.04
CA VAL A 97 12.06 3.25 -8.56
C VAL A 97 11.15 2.25 -9.27
N ASP A 98 11.26 2.13 -10.59
CA ASP A 98 10.41 1.25 -11.40
C ASP A 98 10.67 -0.23 -11.09
N ILE A 99 11.94 -0.66 -11.02
CA ILE A 99 12.30 -2.03 -10.65
C ILE A 99 11.78 -2.36 -9.24
N LEU A 100 12.04 -1.47 -8.28
CA LEU A 100 11.68 -1.73 -6.89
C LEU A 100 10.16 -1.76 -6.68
N GLU A 101 9.41 -0.84 -7.31
CA GLU A 101 7.95 -0.81 -7.21
C GLU A 101 7.35 -2.15 -7.63
N ASN A 102 7.79 -2.71 -8.75
CA ASN A 102 7.31 -3.98 -9.27
C ASN A 102 7.77 -5.16 -8.40
N GLN A 103 9.05 -5.20 -7.99
CA GLN A 103 9.58 -6.26 -7.13
C GLN A 103 8.90 -6.31 -5.74
N LEU A 104 8.53 -5.14 -5.19
CA LEU A 104 7.80 -5.05 -3.93
C LEU A 104 6.33 -5.46 -4.09
N MET A 105 5.72 -5.24 -5.26
CA MET A 105 4.39 -5.75 -5.56
C MET A 105 4.40 -7.28 -5.61
N ASP A 106 5.35 -7.90 -6.29
CA ASP A 106 5.47 -9.36 -6.36
C ASP A 106 5.66 -9.97 -4.97
N THR A 107 6.58 -9.42 -4.18
CA THR A 107 6.84 -9.86 -2.80
C THR A 107 5.58 -9.73 -1.93
N ARG A 108 4.87 -8.61 -2.06
CA ARG A 108 3.61 -8.38 -1.34
C ARG A 108 2.55 -9.40 -1.72
N MET A 109 2.38 -9.67 -3.02
CA MET A 109 1.36 -10.60 -3.50
C MET A 109 1.64 -12.02 -3.03
N LEU A 110 2.91 -12.44 -2.98
CA LEU A 110 3.28 -13.74 -2.39
C LEU A 110 2.85 -13.84 -0.91
N LEU A 111 3.14 -12.82 -0.11
CA LEU A 111 2.72 -12.81 1.30
C LEU A 111 1.20 -12.77 1.44
N ALA A 112 0.51 -11.96 0.64
CA ALA A 112 -0.94 -11.87 0.67
C ALA A 112 -1.59 -13.22 0.31
N THR A 113 -1.14 -13.87 -0.78
CA THR A 113 -1.62 -15.19 -1.19
C THR A 113 -1.44 -16.22 -0.08
N LEU A 114 -0.28 -16.23 0.59
CA LEU A 114 -0.07 -17.08 1.77
C LEU A 114 -1.09 -16.76 2.86
N CYS A 115 -1.21 -15.51 3.28
CA CYS A 115 -2.05 -15.08 4.41
C CYS A 115 -3.55 -15.29 4.18
N TYR A 116 -4.03 -15.34 2.94
CA TYR A 116 -5.43 -15.62 2.61
C TYR A 116 -5.69 -17.07 2.21
N SER A 117 -4.65 -17.92 2.17
CA SER A 117 -4.81 -19.33 1.83
C SER A 117 -5.45 -20.12 2.98
N PRO A 118 -6.42 -21.02 2.71
CA PRO A 118 -6.88 -21.97 3.71
C PRO A 118 -5.77 -22.93 4.17
N ASP A 119 -4.73 -23.12 3.35
CA ASP A 119 -3.55 -23.96 3.64
C ASP A 119 -2.41 -23.17 4.30
N PHE A 120 -2.68 -22.01 4.93
CA PHE A 120 -1.66 -21.13 5.49
C PHE A 120 -0.60 -21.86 6.33
N GLU A 121 -1.01 -22.71 7.28
CA GLU A 121 -0.08 -23.41 8.17
C GLU A 121 0.82 -24.42 7.43
N LYS A 122 0.33 -25.00 6.33
CA LYS A 122 1.11 -25.91 5.48
C LYS A 122 2.11 -25.16 4.59
N LEU A 123 1.72 -24.00 4.06
CA LEU A 123 2.52 -23.23 3.10
C LEU A 123 3.56 -22.32 3.78
N LYS A 124 3.28 -21.86 5.01
CA LYS A 124 4.12 -20.93 5.76
C LYS A 124 5.57 -21.40 5.93
N PRO A 125 5.88 -22.67 6.25
CA PRO A 125 7.27 -23.11 6.37
C PRO A 125 8.10 -22.89 5.10
N GLY A 126 7.54 -23.20 3.92
CA GLY A 126 8.20 -22.99 2.63
C GLY A 126 8.44 -21.50 2.34
N TYR A 127 7.45 -20.65 2.61
CA TYR A 127 7.61 -19.20 2.49
C TYR A 127 8.73 -18.67 3.38
N LEU A 128 8.79 -19.11 4.64
CA LEU A 128 9.83 -18.70 5.59
C LEU A 128 11.23 -19.21 5.20
N GLN A 129 11.32 -20.37 4.53
CA GLN A 129 12.58 -20.89 4.01
C GLN A 129 13.11 -20.03 2.84
N GLU A 130 12.24 -19.52 1.97
CA GLU A 130 12.65 -18.65 0.85
C GLU A 130 12.88 -17.19 1.24
N LEU A 131 12.26 -16.73 2.33
CA LEU A 131 12.27 -15.32 2.73
C LEU A 131 13.67 -14.72 2.88
N PRO A 132 14.67 -15.38 3.51
CA PRO A 132 16.02 -14.83 3.62
C PRO A 132 16.66 -14.51 2.27
N ALA A 133 16.49 -15.37 1.26
CA ALA A 133 17.04 -15.13 -0.08
C ALA A 133 16.39 -13.91 -0.74
N LYS A 134 15.07 -13.75 -0.62
CA LYS A 134 14.35 -12.57 -1.16
C LYS A 134 14.79 -11.28 -0.45
N LEU A 135 14.96 -11.32 0.88
CA LEU A 135 15.47 -10.18 1.64
C LEU A 135 16.94 -9.85 1.32
N GLN A 136 17.76 -10.86 1.02
CA GLN A 136 19.14 -10.66 0.59
C GLN A 136 19.22 -9.89 -0.73
N LEU A 137 18.34 -10.17 -1.70
CA LEU A 137 18.25 -9.42 -2.95
C LEU A 137 17.91 -7.94 -2.70
N LEU A 138 16.96 -7.65 -1.81
CA LEU A 138 16.64 -6.26 -1.43
C LEU A 138 17.82 -5.57 -0.72
N SER A 139 18.52 -6.27 0.17
CA SER A 139 19.71 -5.77 0.86
C SER A 139 20.83 -5.41 -0.13
N GLN A 140 21.11 -6.30 -1.10
CA GLN A 140 22.08 -6.05 -2.15
C GLN A 140 21.66 -4.89 -3.06
N PHE A 141 20.37 -4.80 -3.40
CA PHE A 141 19.85 -3.72 -4.23
C PHE A 141 19.98 -2.35 -3.54
N LEU A 142 19.74 -2.26 -2.23
CA LEU A 142 19.99 -1.06 -1.43
C LEU A 142 21.50 -0.74 -1.40
N GLY A 143 22.32 -1.73 -1.04
CA GLY A 143 23.76 -1.60 -0.94
C GLY A 143 24.17 -0.62 0.16
N LYS A 144 25.00 0.37 -0.18
CA LYS A 144 25.48 1.40 0.76
C LYS A 144 24.64 2.69 0.76
N ARG A 145 23.57 2.73 -0.04
CA ARG A 145 22.74 3.94 -0.18
C ARG A 145 21.86 4.14 1.07
N PRO A 146 21.59 5.38 1.49
CA PRO A 146 20.66 5.63 2.58
C PRO A 146 19.21 5.33 2.17
N TRP A 147 18.88 5.44 0.88
CA TRP A 147 17.56 5.13 0.32
C TRP A 147 17.67 4.29 -0.96
N PHE A 148 16.59 3.61 -1.31
CA PHE A 148 16.61 2.69 -2.45
C PHE A 148 16.89 3.37 -3.80
N ALA A 149 16.33 4.56 -4.03
CA ALA A 149 16.53 5.28 -5.28
C ALA A 149 17.88 6.02 -5.32
N GLY A 150 18.42 6.45 -4.17
CA GLY A 150 19.61 7.28 -4.09
C GLY A 150 19.81 7.86 -2.69
N ASP A 151 20.21 9.12 -2.62
CA ASP A 151 20.51 9.80 -1.35
C ASP A 151 19.32 10.57 -0.76
N LYS A 152 18.27 10.81 -1.56
CA LYS A 152 17.05 11.49 -1.14
C LYS A 152 15.99 10.48 -0.69
N GLY A 153 15.28 10.81 0.39
CA GLY A 153 14.18 9.96 0.83
C GLY A 153 13.25 10.63 1.82
N LEU A 154 12.48 9.78 2.51
CA LEU A 154 11.23 10.20 3.17
C LEU A 154 11.41 10.29 4.68
N GLU A 155 12.29 11.18 5.14
CA GLU A 155 12.75 11.28 6.54
C GLU A 155 11.61 11.44 7.57
N LYS A 156 10.55 12.17 7.21
CA LYS A 156 9.39 12.39 8.10
C LYS A 156 8.54 11.14 8.33
N ILE A 157 8.67 10.09 7.51
CA ILE A 157 7.84 8.87 7.65
C ILE A 157 8.06 8.21 9.00
N SER A 158 9.31 8.13 9.48
CA SER A 158 9.62 7.52 10.78
C SER A 158 8.93 8.23 11.94
N ALA A 159 8.84 9.57 11.88
CA ALA A 159 8.11 10.37 12.87
C ALA A 159 6.60 10.12 12.78
N HIS A 160 6.03 10.11 11.56
CA HIS A 160 4.61 9.82 11.36
C HIS A 160 4.23 8.43 11.89
N MET A 161 5.08 7.40 11.68
CA MET A 161 4.83 6.04 12.17
C MET A 161 4.76 5.93 13.70
N LYS A 162 5.27 6.93 14.43
CA LYS A 162 5.18 7.03 15.89
C LYS A 162 3.98 7.88 16.36
N SER A 163 3.27 8.52 15.44
CA SER A 163 2.13 9.38 15.75
C SER A 163 0.84 8.58 15.97
N SER A 164 -0.17 9.21 16.59
CA SER A 164 -1.51 8.62 16.75
C SER A 164 -2.28 8.45 15.44
N ARG A 165 -1.85 9.11 14.36
CA ARG A 165 -2.47 8.98 13.03
C ARG A 165 -2.04 7.71 12.30
N PHE A 166 -0.91 7.11 12.70
CA PHE A 166 -0.44 5.86 12.13
C PHE A 166 -1.42 4.73 12.46
N LEU A 167 -1.83 3.96 11.45
CA LEU A 167 -2.68 2.78 11.63
C LEU A 167 -1.80 1.54 11.78
N PRO A 168 -1.57 1.02 13.01
CA PRO A 168 -0.68 -0.12 13.22
C PRO A 168 -1.31 -1.44 12.77
N ARG A 169 -2.64 -1.58 12.95
CA ARG A 169 -3.42 -2.78 12.70
C ARG A 169 -4.87 -2.40 12.36
N PRO A 170 -5.64 -3.31 11.73
CA PRO A 170 -5.20 -4.61 11.16
C PRO A 170 -4.39 -4.43 9.87
N VAL A 171 -3.52 -5.39 9.54
CA VAL A 171 -2.71 -5.39 8.30
C VAL A 171 -3.55 -5.86 7.11
N PHE A 172 -4.28 -6.95 7.29
CA PHE A 172 -5.13 -7.59 6.30
C PHE A 172 -6.60 -7.55 6.73
N THR A 173 -7.52 -7.94 5.83
CA THR A 173 -8.95 -8.04 6.14
C THR A 173 -9.22 -9.22 7.08
N LYS A 174 -10.43 -9.29 7.63
CA LYS A 174 -10.86 -10.33 8.57
C LYS A 174 -10.78 -11.76 7.99
N MET A 175 -10.70 -11.91 6.67
CA MET A 175 -10.55 -13.20 6.00
C MET A 175 -9.12 -13.77 6.07
N ALA A 176 -8.10 -12.96 6.37
CA ALA A 176 -6.72 -13.44 6.42
C ALA A 176 -6.45 -14.26 7.69
N THR A 177 -5.65 -15.32 7.57
CA THR A 177 -5.21 -16.14 8.71
C THR A 177 -4.19 -15.41 9.59
N TRP A 178 -3.45 -14.45 9.03
CA TRP A 178 -2.43 -13.69 9.75
C TRP A 178 -2.57 -12.17 9.52
N GLY A 179 -2.24 -11.39 10.55
CA GLY A 179 -2.17 -9.94 10.47
C GLY A 179 -3.52 -9.20 10.49
N ASN A 180 -4.63 -9.88 10.76
CA ASN A 180 -5.97 -9.28 10.81
C ASN A 180 -6.43 -8.87 12.23
N LYS A 181 -5.59 -9.05 13.26
CA LYS A 181 -5.82 -8.67 14.67
C LYS A 181 -4.71 -7.76 15.17
#